data_AF-A0A7U7L9U2-F1
#
_entry.id   AF-A0A7U7L9U2-F1
#
_cell.length_a   1.000
_cell.length_b   1.000
_cell.length_c   1.000
_cell.angle_alpha   90.00
_cell.angle_beta   90.00
_cell.angle_gamma   90.00
#
_symmetry.space_group_name_H-M   'P 1'
#
loop_
_entity.id
_entity.type
_entity.pdbx_description
1 polymer ?
#
loop_
_entity_poly.entity_id
_entity_poly.type
_entity_poly.pdbx_seq_one_letter_code
_entity_poly.pdbx_strand_id
1 'polypeptide(L)'
;RFRSLTEEQKQMLASAKKGPKVNGIPCYTEGVVMGSNLNALFRSVPPSLYLALGMTEKDEKAQRRELMKAHGCTELEAAFMVARELDRRRGTGAVNET
;
A
#
# COMPACT_ATOMS: atom_id res chain seq x y z
N ARG A 1 -11.02 31.76 -11.91
CA ARG A 1 -12.01 30.95 -12.67
C ARG A 1 -11.42 29.55 -12.83
N PHE A 2 -12.12 28.49 -12.43
CA PHE A 2 -11.62 27.12 -12.59
C PHE A 2 -11.62 26.73 -14.07
N ARG A 3 -10.64 25.91 -14.50
CA ARG A 3 -10.60 25.36 -15.86
C ARG A 3 -11.73 24.36 -16.04
N SER A 4 -12.41 24.42 -17.19
CA SER A 4 -13.31 23.37 -17.63
C SER A 4 -12.49 22.15 -18.04
N LEU A 5 -12.90 20.97 -17.57
CA LEU A 5 -12.27 19.70 -17.93
C LEU A 5 -12.91 19.14 -19.20
N THR A 6 -12.09 18.56 -20.09
CA THR A 6 -12.60 17.75 -21.21
C THR A 6 -13.23 16.44 -20.69
N GLU A 7 -14.01 15.75 -21.51
CA GLU A 7 -14.60 14.48 -21.10
C GLU A 7 -13.54 13.41 -20.79
N GLU A 8 -12.45 13.39 -21.55
CA GLU A 8 -11.32 12.47 -21.34
C GLU A 8 -10.63 12.75 -19.99
N GLN A 9 -10.51 14.02 -19.62
CA GLN A 9 -9.96 14.42 -18.32
C GLN A 9 -10.87 13.98 -17.17
N LYS A 10 -12.19 14.14 -17.31
CA LYS A 10 -13.16 13.65 -16.31
C LYS A 10 -13.08 12.13 -16.16
N GLN A 11 -12.99 11.41 -17.28
CA GLN A 11 -12.81 9.96 -17.28
C GLN A 11 -11.50 9.55 -16.61
N MET A 12 -10.40 10.26 -16.87
CA MET A 12 -9.12 10.01 -16.22
C MET A 12 -9.22 10.17 -14.70
N LEU A 13 -9.84 11.25 -14.20
CA LEU A 13 -10.07 11.44 -12.76
C LEU A 13 -10.86 10.30 -12.14
N ALA A 14 -11.92 9.85 -12.83
CA ALA A 14 -12.77 8.76 -12.36
C ALA A 14 -12.08 7.39 -12.40
N SER A 15 -11.01 7.23 -13.18
CA SER A 15 -10.33 5.94 -13.36
C SER A 15 -9.40 5.54 -12.21
N ALA A 16 -8.98 6.51 -11.37
CA ALA A 16 -8.05 6.24 -10.28
C ALA A 16 -8.64 5.29 -9.23
N LYS A 17 -7.93 4.19 -8.95
CA LYS A 17 -8.36 3.16 -8.00
C LYS A 17 -7.28 2.76 -7.01
N LYS A 18 -7.71 2.17 -5.90
CA LYS A 18 -6.83 1.45 -4.98
C LYS A 18 -6.53 0.07 -5.57
N GLY A 19 -5.27 -0.36 -5.48
CA GLY A 19 -4.86 -1.69 -5.89
C GLY A 19 -5.47 -2.80 -5.02
N PRO A 20 -5.27 -4.07 -5.40
CA PRO A 20 -5.66 -5.21 -4.58
C PRO A 20 -5.25 -5.07 -3.11
N LYS A 21 -6.14 -5.46 -2.20
CA LYS A 21 -5.87 -5.44 -0.76
C LYS A 21 -5.10 -6.68 -0.36
N VAL A 22 -4.06 -6.50 0.44
CA VAL A 22 -3.34 -7.57 1.13
C VAL A 22 -3.41 -7.26 2.62
N ASN A 23 -4.04 -8.17 3.39
CA ASN A 23 -4.33 -7.96 4.82
C ASN A 23 -5.04 -6.62 5.09
N GLY A 24 -6.09 -6.31 4.33
CA GLY A 24 -6.86 -5.07 4.49
C GLY A 24 -6.28 -3.84 3.78
N ILE A 25 -4.99 -3.84 3.42
CA ILE A 25 -4.29 -2.67 2.90
C ILE A 25 -4.06 -2.76 1.38
N PRO A 26 -4.40 -1.71 0.59
CA PRO A 26 -4.09 -1.67 -0.84
C PRO A 26 -2.58 -1.75 -1.13
N CYS A 27 -2.20 -2.53 -2.15
CA CYS A 27 -0.79 -2.60 -2.57
C CYS A 27 -0.25 -1.30 -3.16
N TYR A 28 -1.13 -0.48 -3.72
CA TYR A 28 -0.87 0.87 -4.19
C TYR A 28 -2.15 1.69 -4.18
N THR A 29 -2.02 3.01 -4.28
CA THR A 29 -3.14 3.90 -4.57
C THR A 29 -2.84 4.65 -5.86
N GLU A 30 -3.75 4.59 -6.83
CA GLU A 30 -3.65 5.42 -8.02
C GLU A 30 -4.13 6.83 -7.73
N GLY A 31 -3.49 7.79 -8.37
CA GLY A 31 -3.91 9.18 -8.40
C GLY A 31 -3.73 9.75 -9.79
N VAL A 32 -4.29 10.94 -10.00
CA VAL A 32 -4.17 11.68 -11.26
C VAL A 32 -3.52 13.02 -10.97
N VAL A 33 -2.55 13.39 -11.79
CA VAL A 33 -1.98 14.73 -11.85
C VAL A 33 -2.57 15.43 -13.07
N MET A 34 -3.15 16.61 -12.88
CA MET A 34 -3.61 17.48 -13.95
C MET A 34 -2.87 18.81 -13.93
N GLY A 35 -1.99 19.01 -14.91
CA GLY A 35 -1.22 20.22 -15.12
C GLY A 35 -1.54 20.89 -16.45
N SER A 36 -0.90 22.02 -16.73
CA SER A 36 -0.97 22.64 -18.06
C SER A 36 -0.28 21.81 -19.14
N ASN A 37 0.80 21.10 -18.77
CA ASN A 37 1.68 20.42 -19.71
C ASN A 37 1.72 18.89 -19.52
N LEU A 38 1.14 18.39 -18.43
CA LEU A 38 1.15 16.97 -18.08
C LEU A 38 -0.19 16.58 -17.47
N ASN A 39 -0.84 15.59 -18.07
CA ASN A 39 -1.97 14.87 -17.48
C ASN A 39 -1.58 13.41 -17.40
N ALA A 40 -1.48 12.86 -16.19
CA ALA A 40 -0.97 11.51 -15.98
C ALA A 40 -1.62 10.81 -14.80
N LEU A 41 -1.77 9.49 -14.93
CA LEU A 41 -2.03 8.58 -13.83
C LEU A 41 -0.71 8.20 -13.18
N PHE A 42 -0.67 8.17 -11.85
CA PHE A 42 0.47 7.70 -11.08
C PHE A 42 0.01 6.68 -10.04
N ARG A 43 0.97 5.89 -9.54
CA ARG A 43 0.76 4.98 -8.41
C ARG A 43 1.66 5.40 -7.27
N SER A 44 1.04 5.68 -6.12
CA SER A 44 1.76 5.71 -4.85
C SER A 44 1.90 4.28 -4.33
N VAL A 45 3.13 3.78 -4.29
CA VAL A 45 3.48 2.43 -3.85
C VAL A 45 4.35 2.54 -2.59
N PRO A 46 3.74 2.60 -1.39
CA PRO A 46 4.51 2.73 -0.16
C PRO A 46 5.26 1.43 0.17
N PRO A 47 6.48 1.52 0.73
CA PRO A 47 7.21 0.36 1.24
C PRO A 47 6.40 -0.42 2.27
N SER A 48 6.57 -1.75 2.28
CA SER A 48 5.77 -2.64 3.14
C SER A 48 5.90 -2.35 4.63
N LEU A 49 7.07 -1.90 5.09
CA LEU A 49 7.28 -1.50 6.47
C LEU A 49 6.37 -0.34 6.90
N TYR A 50 6.19 0.67 6.04
CA TYR A 50 5.35 1.82 6.35
C TYR A 50 3.91 1.39 6.57
N LEU A 51 3.44 0.42 5.78
CA LEU A 51 2.11 -0.14 5.91
C LEU A 51 1.97 -0.98 7.17
N ALA A 52 2.94 -1.86 7.46
CA ALA A 52 2.92 -2.70 8.65
C ALA A 52 2.89 -1.90 9.96
N LEU A 53 3.56 -0.74 9.99
CA LEU A 53 3.53 0.19 11.11
C LEU A 53 2.20 0.94 11.23
N GLY A 54 1.59 1.30 10.08
CA GLY A 54 0.29 1.99 10.02
C GLY A 54 -0.94 1.10 10.21
N MET A 55 -0.75 -0.22 10.35
CA MET A 55 -1.82 -1.20 10.58
C MET A 55 -2.42 -1.04 11.98
N THR A 56 -3.54 -0.31 12.08
CA THR A 56 -4.22 0.01 13.36
C THR A 56 -5.59 -0.65 13.54
N GLU A 57 -6.09 -1.37 12.53
CA GLU A 57 -7.39 -2.03 12.58
C GLU A 57 -7.38 -3.24 13.54
N LYS A 58 -8.56 -3.63 14.02
CA LYS A 58 -8.70 -4.69 15.04
C LYS A 58 -8.06 -6.01 14.60
N ASP A 59 -8.36 -6.46 13.39
CA ASP A 59 -7.86 -7.74 12.86
C ASP A 59 -6.35 -7.71 12.61
N GLU A 60 -5.82 -6.55 12.20
CA GLU A 60 -4.40 -6.34 11.97
C GLU A 60 -3.60 -6.37 13.29
N LYS A 61 -4.13 -5.72 14.34
CA LYS A 61 -3.58 -5.79 15.70
C LYS A 61 -3.63 -7.21 16.26
N ALA A 62 -4.69 -7.96 15.98
CA ALA A 62 -4.81 -9.35 16.38
C ALA A 62 -3.74 -10.21 15.70
N GLN A 63 -3.56 -10.07 14.37
CA GLN A 63 -2.49 -10.75 13.64
C GLN A 63 -1.11 -10.45 14.23
N ARG A 64 -0.81 -9.17 14.53
CA ARG A 64 0.47 -8.79 15.13
C ARG A 64 0.67 -9.42 16.51
N ARG A 65 -0.39 -9.47 17.33
CA ARG A 65 -0.35 -10.11 18.65
C ARG A 65 -0.09 -11.61 18.56
N GLU A 66 -0.67 -12.30 17.59
CA GLU A 66 -0.41 -13.73 17.38
C GLU A 66 1.04 -13.98 16.96
N LEU A 67 1.64 -13.12 16.11
CA LEU A 67 3.07 -13.20 15.78
C LEU A 67 3.95 -12.98 17.02
N MET A 68 3.64 -11.99 17.86
CA MET A 68 4.38 -11.74 19.10
C MET A 68 4.36 -12.95 20.03
N LYS A 69 3.19 -13.59 20.20
CA LYS A 69 3.07 -14.81 21.03
C LYS A 69 3.82 -15.99 20.42
N ALA A 70 3.69 -16.21 19.11
CA ALA A 70 4.28 -17.35 18.42
C ALA A 70 5.82 -17.29 18.40
N HIS A 71 6.39 -16.09 18.32
CA HIS A 71 7.83 -15.88 18.18
C HIS A 71 8.51 -15.29 19.42
N GLY A 72 7.75 -14.97 20.48
CA GLY A 72 8.28 -14.35 21.69
C GLY A 72 8.95 -12.99 21.45
N CYS A 73 8.46 -12.23 20.46
CA CYS A 73 9.11 -11.01 19.98
C CYS A 73 8.35 -9.73 20.36
N THR A 74 9.03 -8.59 20.21
CA THR A 74 8.47 -7.26 20.42
C THR A 74 7.44 -6.89 19.34
N GLU A 75 6.62 -5.88 19.60
CA GLU A 75 5.65 -5.38 18.61
C GLU A 75 6.35 -4.90 17.33
N LEU A 76 7.50 -4.24 17.47
CA LEU A 76 8.28 -3.74 16.33
C LEU A 76 8.82 -4.90 15.48
N GLU A 77 9.34 -5.95 16.10
CA GLU A 77 9.80 -7.16 15.40
C GLU A 77 8.65 -7.86 14.68
N ALA A 78 7.48 -7.97 15.32
CA ALA A 78 6.29 -8.50 14.67
C ALA A 78 5.85 -7.63 13.47
N ALA A 79 5.97 -6.30 13.55
CA ALA A 79 5.71 -5.41 12.41
C ALA A 79 6.71 -5.66 11.26
N PHE A 80 7.99 -5.91 11.54
CA PHE A 80 8.96 -6.32 10.50
C PHE A 80 8.58 -7.66 9.85
N MET A 81 8.05 -8.62 10.62
CA MET A 81 7.56 -9.89 10.06
C MET A 81 6.39 -9.69 9.11
N VAL A 82 5.43 -8.84 9.48
CA VAL A 82 4.31 -8.48 8.60
C VAL A 82 4.82 -7.78 7.33
N ALA A 83 5.78 -6.86 7.46
CA ALA A 83 6.38 -6.17 6.33
C ALA A 83 7.05 -7.15 5.34
N ARG A 84 7.83 -8.12 5.85
CA ARG A 84 8.45 -9.17 5.01
C ARG A 84 7.42 -10.02 4.28
N GLU A 85 6.32 -10.38 4.93
CA GLU A 85 5.24 -11.13 4.29
C GLU A 85 4.53 -10.30 3.21
N LEU A 86 4.32 -9.00 3.45
CA LEU A 86 3.80 -8.09 2.44
C LEU A 86 4.73 -8.00 1.22
N ASP A 87 6.04 -7.88 1.45
CA ASP A 87 7.04 -7.85 0.37
C ASP A 87 7.04 -9.16 -0.44
N ARG A 88 6.97 -10.31 0.24
CA ARG A 88 6.86 -11.63 -0.42
C ARG A 88 5.62 -11.70 -1.32
N ARG A 89 4.47 -11.24 -0.84
CA ARG A 89 3.21 -11.23 -1.60
C ARG A 89 3.22 -10.24 -2.77
N ARG A 90 3.99 -9.16 -2.66
CA ARG A 90 4.14 -8.13 -3.70
C ARG A 90 5.21 -8.49 -4.74
N GLY A 91 5.99 -9.54 -4.51
CA GLY A 91 7.15 -9.88 -5.33
C GLY A 91 8.31 -8.89 -5.16
N THR A 92 8.32 -8.11 -4.07
CA THR A 92 9.38 -7.15 -3.74
C THR A 92 10.31 -7.64 -2.63
N GLY A 93 10.02 -8.81 -2.04
CA GLY A 93 10.89 -9.44 -1.06
C GLY A 93 12.20 -9.85 -1.70
N ALA A 94 13.30 -9.74 -0.94
CA ALA A 94 14.57 -10.30 -1.36
C ALA A 94 14.38 -11.77 -1.72
N VAL A 95 14.79 -12.15 -2.93
CA VAL A 95 15.00 -13.54 -3.28
C VAL A 95 16.15 -13.98 -2.38
N ASN A 96 15.93 -14.93 -1.47
CA ASN A 96 17.04 -15.46 -0.68
C ASN A 96 18.09 -15.97 -1.68
N GLU A 97 19.26 -15.32 -1.72
CA GLU A 97 20.44 -15.92 -2.33
C GLU A 97 20.71 -17.21 -1.56
N THR A 98 20.74 -18.30 -2.32
CA THR A 98 21.00 -19.70 -1.90
C THR A 98 22.18 -19.85 -0.96
#